data_AF-A0A5E4DBN6-F1
#
_entry.id   AF-A0A5E4DBN6-F1
#
_cell.length_a   1.000
_cell.length_b   1.000
_cell.length_c   1.000
_cell.angle_alpha   90.00
_cell.angle_beta   90.00
_cell.angle_gamma   90.00
#
_symmetry.space_group_name_H-M   'P 1'
#
loop_
_entity.id
_entity.type
_entity.pdbx_description
1 polymer ?
#
loop_
_entity_poly.entity_id
_entity_poly.type
_entity_poly.pdbx_seq_one_letter_code
_entity_poly.pdbx_strand_id
1 'polypeptide(L)' 'ICFLSGGMSEEDATLNLNAINLCPLPKPWKLSFSYGRALQASALDAWNGKAANKKATQEAFMKRAL' A
#
# COMPACT_ATOMS: atom_id res chain seq x y z
N ILE A 1 -2.71 9.78 12.30
CA ILE A 1 -1.36 9.17 12.24
C ILE A 1 -1.25 8.41 10.93
N CYS A 2 -0.19 8.64 10.17
CA CYS A 2 0.09 7.90 8.94
C CYS A 2 1.33 7.01 9.15
N PHE A 3 1.17 5.70 8.98
CA PHE A 3 2.25 4.73 9.16
C PHE A 3 3.11 4.59 7.91
N LEU A 4 4.42 4.41 8.12
CA LEU A 4 5.38 4.10 7.06
C LEU A 4 5.45 2.59 6.85
N SER A 5 5.78 2.15 5.63
CA SER A 5 5.88 0.70 5.34
C SER A 5 7.17 0.06 5.84
N GLY A 6 8.19 0.83 6.23
CA GLY A 6 9.36 0.34 6.98
C GLY A 6 10.19 -0.78 6.32
N GLY A 7 10.07 -1.00 5.01
CA GLY A 7 10.73 -2.11 4.30
C GLY A 7 9.95 -3.43 4.29
N MET A 8 8.74 -3.45 4.85
CA MET A 8 7.82 -4.57 4.76
C MET A 8 7.36 -4.80 3.31
N SER A 9 6.90 -6.03 3.04
CA SER A 9 6.19 -6.34 1.79
C SER A 9 4.89 -5.51 1.69
N GLU A 10 4.34 -5.40 0.47
CA GLU A 10 3.06 -4.68 0.25
C GLU A 10 1.92 -5.29 1.08
N GLU A 11 1.90 -6.62 1.18
CA GLU A 11 0.88 -7.37 1.89
C GLU A 11 1.02 -7.21 3.41
N ASP A 12 2.22 -7.39 3.95
CA ASP A 12 2.47 -7.24 5.39
C ASP A 12 2.14 -5.83 5.88
N ALA A 13 2.52 -4.79 5.13
CA ALA A 13 2.19 -3.41 5.47
C ALA A 13 0.67 -3.20 5.58
N THR A 14 -0.08 -3.76 4.64
CA THR A 14 -1.54 -3.67 4.59
C THR A 14 -2.19 -4.45 5.74
N LEU A 15 -1.75 -5.69 5.97
CA LEU A 15 -2.26 -6.55 7.05
C LEU A 15 -2.00 -5.94 8.43
N ASN A 16 -0.82 -5.37 8.64
CA ASN A 16 -0.47 -4.72 9.90
C ASN A 16 -1.33 -3.48 10.16
N LEU A 17 -1.52 -2.61 9.16
CA LEU A 17 -2.40 -1.45 9.32
C LEU A 17 -3.86 -1.85 9.57
N ASN A 18 -4.34 -2.91 8.92
CA ASN A 18 -5.67 -3.45 9.16
C ASN A 18 -5.80 -3.95 10.60
N ALA A 19 -4.84 -4.73 11.09
CA ALA A 19 -4.84 -5.23 12.47
C ALA A 19 -4.81 -4.09 13.50
N ILE A 20 -4.03 -3.03 13.26
CA ILE A 20 -3.99 -1.83 14.11
C ILE A 20 -5.36 -1.13 14.14
N ASN A 21 -6.05 -1.02 12.99
CA ASN A 21 -7.37 -0.41 12.93
C ASN A 21 -8.45 -1.25 13.63
N LEU A 22 -8.36 -2.59 13.56
CA LEU A 22 -9.28 -3.53 14.20
C LEU A 22 -9.03 -3.72 15.71
N CYS A 23 -7.85 -3.35 16.20
CA CYS A 23 -7.49 -3.48 17.61
C CYS A 23 -8.51 -2.74 18.51
N PRO A 24 -9.06 -3.34 19.59
CA PRO A 24 -10.13 -2.72 20.38
C PRO A 24 -9.67 -1.58 21.32
N LEU A 25 -8.42 -1.13 21.21
CA LEU A 25 -7.90 -0.04 22.02
C LEU A 25 -8.41 1.35 21.54
N PRO A 26 -8.50 2.34 22.45
CA PRO A 26 -8.84 3.71 22.09
C PRO A 26 -7.87 4.28 21.04
N LYS A 27 -8.44 4.84 19.96
CA LYS A 27 -7.70 5.48 18.87
C LYS A 27 -8.27 6.90 18.65
N PRO A 28 -7.77 7.92 19.38
CA PRO A 28 -8.32 9.27 19.32
C PRO A 28 -8.06 9.98 17.98
N TRP A 29 -7.24 9.40 17.11
CA TRP A 29 -6.91 9.93 15.80
C TRP A 29 -7.16 8.90 14.71
N LYS A 30 -7.47 9.36 13.49
CA LYS A 30 -7.52 8.49 12.31
C LYS A 30 -6.15 7.86 12.06
N LEU A 31 -6.14 6.56 11.81
CA LEU A 31 -4.94 5.79 11.48
C LEU A 31 -4.99 5.46 9.99
N SER A 32 -3.92 5.79 9.27
CA SER A 32 -3.84 5.61 7.82
C SER A 32 -2.40 5.28 7.41
N PHE A 33 -2.12 5.22 6.11
CA PHE A 33 -0.81 4.90 5.57
C PHE A 33 -0.14 6.09 4.88
N SER A 34 1.19 6.05 4.82
CA SER A 34 2.04 6.86 3.96
C SER A 34 3.12 5.94 3.38
N TYR A 35 2.72 5.14 2.40
CA TYR A 35 3.55 4.08 1.81
C TYR A 35 4.19 4.55 0.52
N GLY A 36 5.52 4.37 0.43
CA GLY A 36 6.26 4.49 -0.83
C GLY A 36 6.31 3.14 -1.53
N ARG A 37 7.34 2.34 -1.22
CA ARG A 37 7.58 1.03 -1.84
C ARG A 37 6.37 0.10 -1.75
N ALA A 38 5.71 0.02 -0.60
CA ALA A 38 4.59 -0.90 -0.39
C ALA A 38 3.34 -0.59 -1.23
N LEU A 39 3.26 0.61 -1.84
CA LEU A 39 2.17 1.01 -2.72
C LEU A 39 2.53 0.88 -4.21
N GLN A 40 3.82 1.00 -4.54
CA GLN A 40 4.28 1.18 -5.91
C GLN A 40 5.03 -0.02 -6.49
N ALA A 41 5.49 -0.99 -5.68
CA ALA A 41 6.34 -2.07 -6.17
C ALA A 41 5.64 -2.91 -7.25
N SER A 42 4.43 -3.41 -6.99
CA SER A 42 3.66 -4.18 -7.97
C SER A 42 3.33 -3.38 -9.24
N ALA A 43 3.07 -2.08 -9.10
CA ALA A 43 2.79 -1.21 -10.23
C ALA A 43 4.04 -1.00 -11.11
N LEU A 44 5.20 -0.81 -10.47
CA LEU A 44 6.49 -0.63 -11.15
C LEU A 44 6.89 -1.90 -11.91
N ASP A 45 6.71 -3.06 -11.29
CA ASP A 45 6.96 -4.36 -11.91
C ASP A 45 6.04 -4.61 -13.11
N ALA A 46 4.75 -4.27 -12.98
CA ALA A 46 3.79 -4.36 -14.09
C ALA A 46 4.12 -3.38 -15.24
N TRP A 47 4.66 -2.19 -14.92
CA TRP A 47 5.05 -1.21 -15.91
C TRP A 47 6.25 -1.67 -16.74
N ASN A 48 7.29 -2.18 -16.09
CA ASN A 48 8.52 -2.64 -16.73
C ASN A 48 9.14 -1.61 -17.72
N GLY A 49 8.94 -0.31 -17.45
CA GLY A 49 9.42 0.80 -18.30
C GLY A 49 8.73 0.92 -19.68
N LYS A 50 7.71 0.12 -19.97
CA LYS A 50 7.05 0.10 -21.30
C LYS A 50 5.75 0.88 -21.28
N ALA A 51 5.62 1.88 -22.15
CA ALA A 51 4.40 2.67 -22.29
C ALA A 51 3.16 1.82 -22.62
N ALA A 52 3.33 0.71 -23.34
CA ALA A 52 2.26 -0.24 -23.66
C ALA A 52 1.60 -0.86 -22.40
N ASN A 53 2.32 -0.93 -21.28
CA ASN A 53 1.84 -1.57 -20.05
C ASN A 53 1.02 -0.64 -19.15
N LYS A 54 0.76 0.61 -19.58
CA LYS A 54 0.07 1.63 -18.77
C LYS A 54 -1.20 1.12 -18.07
N LYS A 55 -2.03 0.35 -18.77
CA LYS A 55 -3.27 -0.19 -18.21
C LYS A 55 -3.00 -1.19 -17.08
N ALA A 56 -2.09 -2.14 -17.30
CA ALA A 56 -1.70 -3.14 -16.30
C ALA A 56 -1.06 -2.48 -15.06
N THR A 57 -0.23 -1.45 -15.26
CA THR A 57 0.35 -0.63 -14.18
C THR A 57 -0.73 0.04 -13.33
N GLN A 58 -1.72 0.68 -13.98
CA GLN A 58 -2.82 1.35 -13.28
C GLN A 58 -3.67 0.35 -12.49
N GLU A 59 -3.99 -0.81 -13.07
CA GLU A 59 -4.74 -1.87 -12.38
C GLU A 59 -3.98 -2.41 -11.17
N ALA A 60 -2.67 -2.64 -11.29
CA ALA A 60 -1.83 -3.08 -10.18
C ALA A 60 -1.74 -2.02 -9.05
N PHE A 61 -1.59 -0.75 -9.41
CA PHE A 61 -1.57 0.35 -8.44
C PHE A 61 -2.91 0.51 -7.71
N MET A 62 -4.03 0.46 -8.45
CA MET A 62 -5.37 0.64 -7.85
C MET A 62 -5.71 -0.47 -6.86
N LYS A 63 -5.24 -1.71 -7.08
CA LYS A 63 -5.40 -2.82 -6.13
C LYS A 63 -4.70 -2.59 -4.79
N ARG A 64 -3.68 -1.73 -4.73
CA ARG A 64 -2.95 -1.40 -3.50
C ARG A 64 -3.40 -0.09 -2.88
N ALA A 65 -3.98 0.81 -3.66
CA ALA A 65 -4.46 2.11 -3.21
C ALA A 65 -5.87 2.08 -2.59
N LEU A 66 -6.68 1.09 -2.94
CA LEU A 66 -8.05 0.88 -2.46
C LEU A 66 -8.10 -0.27 -1.44
#